data_AF-U3TXS9-F1
#
_entry.id   AF-U3TXS9-F1
#
_cell.length_a   1.000
_cell.length_b   1.000
_cell.length_c   1.000
_cell.angle_alpha   90.00
_cell.angle_beta   90.00
_cell.angle_gamma   90.00
#
_symmetry.space_group_name_H-M   'P 1'
#
loop_
_entity.id
_entity.type
_entity.pdbx_description
1 polymer ?
#
loop_
_entity_poly.entity_id
_entity_poly.type
_entity_poly.pdbx_seq_one_letter_code
_entity_poly.pdbx_strand_id
1 'polypeptide(L)'
;MRDYYSHTELLLAGMWGGCHGVFHNVEQQMRDFIAQYDGSERFTDQYFLKVALWPTVRDSILNHDDIFHFHHAQPWPAHAPIRWQTDSFHVGSNAGFASMAGKVANAENGQQQVELTYGGNSWCYPAKVKSDSEWVLPMPFFLIDAWKAGDLTVRAL
;
A
#
# COMPACT_ATOMS: atom_id res chain seq x y z
N MET A 1 11.89 4.72 3.20
CA MET A 1 11.39 3.58 4.02
C MET A 1 10.81 2.54 3.09
N ARG A 2 11.19 1.27 3.26
CA ARG A 2 10.60 0.13 2.57
C ARG A 2 10.48 -0.97 3.59
N ASP A 3 9.29 -1.43 3.88
CA ASP A 3 9.20 -2.41 4.96
C ASP A 3 8.08 -3.43 4.72
N TYR A 4 7.49 -3.39 3.52
CA TYR A 4 6.51 -4.37 3.08
C TYR A 4 6.99 -5.15 1.87
N TYR A 5 6.61 -6.43 1.76
CA TYR A 5 7.06 -7.28 0.66
C TYR A 5 6.59 -6.78 -0.72
N SER A 6 5.58 -5.91 -0.78
CA SER A 6 5.14 -5.25 -2.02
C SER A 6 5.98 -4.01 -2.39
N HIS A 7 6.95 -3.61 -1.58
CA HIS A 7 7.76 -2.40 -1.77
C HIS A 7 9.03 -2.68 -2.57
N THR A 8 8.86 -2.99 -3.86
CA THR A 8 9.94 -3.47 -4.73
C THR A 8 10.61 -2.37 -5.58
N GLU A 9 10.15 -1.12 -5.49
CA GLU A 9 10.65 -0.02 -6.32
C GLU A 9 11.85 0.71 -5.74
N LEU A 10 12.67 1.33 -6.60
CA LEU A 10 13.92 2.00 -6.20
C LEU A 10 13.69 3.23 -5.30
N LEU A 11 12.60 3.97 -5.50
CA LEU A 11 12.26 5.11 -4.65
C LEU A 11 10.75 5.29 -4.64
N LEU A 12 10.07 4.77 -3.61
CA LEU A 12 8.61 4.82 -3.55
C LEU A 12 8.08 6.26 -3.58
N ALA A 13 6.96 6.46 -4.28
CA ALA A 13 6.19 7.70 -4.27
C ALA A 13 5.50 7.89 -2.90
N GLY A 14 6.28 8.29 -1.89
CA GLY A 14 5.83 8.54 -0.53
C GLY A 14 6.87 8.16 0.53
N MET A 15 6.80 8.80 1.70
CA MET A 15 7.60 8.46 2.90
C MET A 15 9.12 8.53 2.71
N TRP A 16 9.59 9.64 2.16
CA TRP A 16 10.99 10.05 2.20
C TRP A 16 11.09 11.58 2.28
N GLY A 17 12.25 12.07 2.70
CA GLY A 17 12.57 13.49 2.76
C GLY A 17 14.08 13.68 2.63
N GLY A 18 14.50 14.92 2.40
CA GLY A 18 15.91 15.24 2.22
C GLY A 18 16.15 16.74 2.19
N CYS A 19 17.40 17.11 1.96
CA CYS A 19 17.81 18.52 1.86
C CYS A 19 17.51 19.09 0.46
N HIS A 20 17.16 20.37 0.39
CA HIS A 20 17.02 21.12 -0.85
C HIS A 20 18.39 21.50 -1.44
N GLY A 21 18.43 21.81 -2.75
CA GLY A 21 19.55 22.47 -3.42
C GLY A 21 20.30 21.62 -4.43
N VAL A 22 20.03 20.31 -4.48
CA VAL A 22 20.69 19.37 -5.41
C VAL A 22 19.93 19.22 -6.72
N PHE A 23 18.59 19.17 -6.64
CA PHE A 23 17.73 19.06 -7.82
C PHE A 23 17.20 20.43 -8.21
N HIS A 24 17.32 20.77 -9.50
CA HIS A 24 16.90 22.06 -10.06
C HIS A 24 15.83 21.86 -11.13
N ASN A 25 14.90 22.81 -11.28
CA ASN A 25 13.85 22.78 -12.31
C ASN A 25 13.06 21.46 -12.33
N VAL A 26 12.81 20.86 -11.15
CA VAL A 26 12.14 19.55 -11.03
C VAL A 26 10.77 19.56 -11.70
N GLU A 27 10.04 20.68 -11.62
CA GLU A 27 8.74 20.82 -12.32
C GLU A 27 8.89 20.62 -13.84
N GLN A 28 9.88 21.26 -14.46
CA GLN A 28 10.09 21.10 -15.90
C GLN A 28 10.55 19.68 -16.23
N GLN A 29 11.42 19.08 -15.42
CA GLN A 29 11.84 17.69 -15.60
C GLN A 29 10.64 16.73 -15.54
N MET A 30 9.66 16.97 -14.65
CA MET A 30 8.44 16.19 -14.58
C MET A 30 7.59 16.36 -15.84
N ARG A 31 7.41 17.60 -16.34
CA ARG A 31 6.66 17.88 -17.57
C ARG A 31 7.30 17.19 -18.78
N ASP A 32 8.62 17.29 -18.91
CA ASP A 32 9.38 16.67 -20.00
C ASP A 32 9.30 15.14 -19.94
N PHE A 33 9.40 14.57 -18.72
CA PHE A 33 9.26 13.13 -18.50
C PHE A 33 7.86 12.65 -18.90
N ILE A 34 6.80 13.31 -18.43
CA ILE A 34 5.41 12.95 -18.75
C ILE A 34 5.15 13.03 -20.26
N ALA A 35 5.71 14.03 -20.95
CA ALA A 35 5.53 14.19 -22.39
C ALA A 35 6.14 13.03 -23.22
N GLN A 36 7.12 12.32 -22.67
CA GLN A 36 7.85 11.24 -23.34
C GLN A 36 7.48 9.85 -22.82
N TYR A 37 6.86 9.76 -21.65
CA TYR A 37 6.54 8.51 -20.99
C TYR A 37 5.30 7.84 -21.62
N ASP A 38 5.48 6.62 -22.12
CA ASP A 38 4.46 5.80 -22.78
C ASP A 38 3.97 4.63 -21.91
N GLY A 39 4.42 4.57 -20.64
CA GLY A 39 4.06 3.53 -19.70
C GLY A 39 2.74 3.78 -18.96
N SER A 40 2.53 3.02 -17.88
CA SER A 40 1.30 3.14 -17.08
C SER A 40 1.21 4.48 -16.36
N GLU A 41 0.13 5.23 -16.63
CA GLU A 41 -0.18 6.51 -15.96
C GLU A 41 -0.21 6.38 -14.43
N ARG A 42 -0.64 5.22 -13.93
CA ARG A 42 -0.74 4.93 -12.49
C ARG A 42 0.62 5.00 -11.78
N PHE A 43 1.71 4.74 -12.49
CA PHE A 43 3.04 4.63 -11.92
C PHE A 43 4.00 5.70 -12.45
N THR A 44 3.51 6.70 -13.18
CA THR A 44 4.35 7.71 -13.83
C THR A 44 5.29 8.42 -12.85
N ASP A 45 4.80 8.76 -11.66
CA ASP A 45 5.59 9.36 -10.58
C ASP A 45 6.71 8.40 -10.10
N GLN A 46 6.38 7.13 -9.90
CA GLN A 46 7.29 6.07 -9.49
C GLN A 46 8.46 5.90 -10.48
N TYR A 47 8.16 5.97 -11.78
CA TYR A 47 9.18 5.90 -12.83
C TYR A 47 9.98 7.19 -12.97
N PHE A 48 9.34 8.37 -12.82
CA PHE A 48 10.06 9.63 -12.78
C PHE A 48 11.10 9.64 -11.65
N LEU A 49 10.69 9.26 -10.44
CA LEU A 49 11.59 9.15 -9.28
C LEU A 49 12.77 8.21 -9.55
N LYS A 50 12.50 7.07 -10.18
CA LYS A 50 13.51 6.09 -10.58
C LYS A 50 14.52 6.62 -11.60
N VAL A 51 14.09 7.41 -12.56
CA VAL A 51 14.97 7.90 -13.64
C VAL A 51 15.68 9.19 -13.24
N ALA A 52 14.94 10.16 -12.70
CA ALA A 52 15.44 11.51 -12.45
C ALA A 52 16.12 11.66 -11.08
N LEU A 53 15.65 10.98 -10.04
CA LEU A 53 16.11 11.21 -8.67
C LEU A 53 17.04 10.12 -8.16
N TRP A 54 16.70 8.84 -8.40
CA TRP A 54 17.46 7.70 -7.88
C TRP A 54 18.97 7.74 -8.18
N PRO A 55 19.45 8.13 -9.38
CA PRO A 55 20.89 8.18 -9.66
C PRO A 55 21.68 9.04 -8.66
N THR A 56 21.08 10.12 -8.17
CA THR A 56 21.68 11.02 -7.17
C THR A 56 21.33 10.60 -5.74
N VAL A 57 20.07 10.22 -5.50
CA VAL A 57 19.59 9.84 -4.15
C VAL A 57 20.38 8.67 -3.59
N ARG A 58 20.71 7.68 -4.41
CA ARG A 58 21.44 6.48 -3.97
C ARG A 58 22.81 6.79 -3.35
N ASP A 59 23.42 7.93 -3.70
CA ASP A 59 24.74 8.30 -3.20
C ASP A 59 24.67 8.91 -1.77
N SER A 60 23.48 9.31 -1.31
CA SER A 60 23.27 9.95 0.00
C SER A 60 21.90 9.59 0.58
N ILE A 61 21.63 8.29 0.72
CA ILE A 61 20.38 7.77 1.29
C ILE A 61 20.63 7.08 2.63
N LEU A 62 19.75 7.35 3.60
CA LEU A 62 19.50 6.48 4.74
C LEU A 62 18.14 5.81 4.51
N ASN A 63 18.12 4.48 4.43
CA ASN A 63 16.88 3.72 4.32
C ASN A 63 16.79 2.61 5.36
N HIS A 64 15.54 2.29 5.68
CA HIS A 64 15.15 1.14 6.47
C HIS A 64 14.42 0.15 5.57
N ASP A 65 14.89 -1.10 5.60
CA ASP A 65 14.40 -2.24 4.80
C ASP A 65 14.83 -3.57 5.44
N ASP A 66 13.95 -4.10 6.28
CA ASP A 66 14.18 -5.34 7.02
C ASP A 66 13.80 -6.59 6.21
N ILE A 67 13.17 -6.43 5.04
CA ILE A 67 12.74 -7.54 4.19
C ILE A 67 13.78 -7.85 3.11
N PHE A 68 14.20 -6.85 2.34
CA PHE A 68 15.07 -7.03 1.18
C PHE A 68 16.51 -6.60 1.44
N HIS A 69 16.77 -5.88 2.54
CA HIS A 69 18.08 -5.31 2.87
C HIS A 69 18.68 -4.48 1.71
N PHE A 70 17.82 -3.77 0.98
CA PHE A 70 18.23 -3.04 -0.22
C PHE A 70 19.17 -1.88 0.10
N HIS A 71 20.27 -1.76 -0.66
CA HIS A 71 21.17 -0.61 -0.66
C HIS A 71 21.69 -0.21 0.75
N HIS A 72 22.31 -1.17 1.45
CA HIS A 72 22.89 -0.96 2.78
C HIS A 72 21.88 -0.50 3.84
N ALA A 73 20.63 -0.95 3.70
CA ALA A 73 19.55 -0.68 4.63
C ALA A 73 19.97 -0.88 6.09
N GLN A 74 19.52 0.03 6.95
CA GLN A 74 19.69 -0.07 8.39
C GLN A 74 18.38 -0.51 9.03
N PRO A 75 18.41 -1.31 10.10
CA PRO A 75 17.19 -1.64 10.82
C PRO A 75 16.50 -0.37 11.33
N TRP A 76 15.20 -0.45 11.55
CA TRP A 76 14.50 0.61 12.27
C TRP A 76 15.11 0.80 13.66
N PRO A 77 15.26 2.05 14.14
CA PRO A 77 15.55 2.28 15.55
C PRO A 77 14.53 1.55 16.42
N ALA A 78 14.99 1.00 17.55
CA ALA A 78 14.11 0.33 18.49
C ALA A 78 12.96 1.26 18.89
N HIS A 79 11.72 0.78 18.70
CA HIS A 79 10.50 1.54 18.97
C HIS A 79 9.47 0.63 19.61
N ALA A 80 8.57 1.21 20.41
CA ALA A 80 7.45 0.46 20.95
C ALA A 80 6.52 -0.01 19.81
N PRO A 81 5.83 -1.16 19.96
CA PRO A 81 4.84 -1.61 19.00
C PRO A 81 3.82 -0.49 18.72
N ILE A 82 3.61 -0.20 17.45
CA ILE A 82 2.70 0.86 17.03
C ILE A 82 1.24 0.36 17.21
N ARG A 83 0.30 1.31 17.34
CA ARG A 83 -1.15 1.23 17.64
C ARG A 83 -1.90 -0.11 17.51
N TRP A 84 -1.58 -0.96 16.54
CA TRP A 84 -2.27 -2.24 16.31
C TRP A 84 -1.60 -3.45 16.96
N GLN A 85 -0.45 -3.27 17.63
CA GLN A 85 0.24 -4.26 18.48
C GLN A 85 0.35 -5.67 17.85
N THR A 86 0.55 -5.75 16.53
CA THR A 86 0.85 -7.00 15.84
C THR A 86 2.26 -6.95 15.29
N ASP A 87 2.94 -8.10 15.28
CA ASP A 87 4.30 -8.23 14.73
C ASP A 87 4.35 -7.95 13.22
N SER A 88 3.20 -7.95 12.55
CA SER A 88 3.08 -7.65 11.12
C SER A 88 2.96 -6.15 10.81
N PHE A 89 2.75 -5.30 11.81
CA PHE A 89 2.65 -3.86 11.61
C PHE A 89 3.98 -3.16 11.87
N HIS A 90 4.38 -2.30 10.94
CA HIS A 90 5.57 -1.47 11.01
C HIS A 90 5.35 -0.17 10.21
N VAL A 91 6.32 0.74 10.23
CA VAL A 91 6.18 2.01 9.54
C VAL A 91 6.22 1.77 8.03
N GLY A 92 5.15 2.17 7.34
CA GLY A 92 5.02 1.97 5.90
C GLY A 92 4.44 0.62 5.48
N SER A 93 3.85 -0.17 6.38
CA SER A 93 3.15 -1.40 5.98
C SER A 93 2.02 -1.12 4.98
N ASN A 94 1.91 -1.92 3.92
CA ASN A 94 0.74 -1.92 3.06
C ASN A 94 -0.42 -2.65 3.75
N ALA A 95 -1.08 -2.00 4.71
CA ALA A 95 -2.11 -2.63 5.51
C ALA A 95 -3.24 -3.25 4.66
N GLY A 96 -3.59 -2.61 3.54
CA GLY A 96 -4.67 -3.01 2.64
C GLY A 96 -4.27 -4.03 1.56
N PHE A 97 -3.13 -4.71 1.68
CA PHE A 97 -2.72 -5.71 0.67
C PHE A 97 -3.67 -6.92 0.61
N ALA A 98 -4.31 -7.22 1.73
CA ALA A 98 -5.15 -8.39 1.88
C ALA A 98 -6.59 -8.10 1.42
N SER A 99 -7.35 -9.16 1.16
CA SER A 99 -8.74 -9.05 0.78
C SER A 99 -9.53 -10.22 1.33
N MET A 100 -10.82 -9.98 1.57
CA MET A 100 -11.80 -11.03 1.78
C MET A 100 -12.66 -11.18 0.53
N ALA A 101 -13.19 -12.38 0.35
CA ALA A 101 -14.08 -12.71 -0.75
C ALA A 101 -15.26 -13.52 -0.24
N GLY A 102 -16.36 -13.47 -0.97
CA GLY A 102 -17.55 -14.25 -0.67
C GLY A 102 -18.46 -14.37 -1.88
N LYS A 103 -19.55 -15.12 -1.69
CA LYS A 103 -20.52 -15.35 -2.75
C LYS A 103 -21.39 -14.13 -2.98
N VAL A 104 -21.62 -13.80 -4.24
CA VAL A 104 -22.61 -12.80 -4.65
C VAL A 104 -24.01 -13.30 -4.31
N ALA A 105 -24.82 -12.43 -3.70
CA ALA A 105 -26.22 -12.69 -3.40
C ALA A 105 -27.12 -11.69 -4.15
N ASN A 106 -26.90 -10.40 -3.92
CA ASN A 106 -27.68 -9.30 -4.48
C ASN A 106 -26.72 -8.23 -5.03
N ALA A 107 -26.16 -8.48 -6.22
CA ALA A 107 -25.27 -7.51 -6.86
C ALA A 107 -26.06 -6.39 -7.56
N GLU A 108 -25.69 -5.15 -7.29
CA GLU A 108 -26.21 -3.96 -7.95
C GLU A 108 -25.03 -3.17 -8.54
N ASN A 109 -25.11 -2.83 -9.83
CA ASN A 109 -24.08 -2.03 -10.52
C ASN A 109 -22.63 -2.55 -10.34
N GLY A 110 -22.46 -3.88 -10.32
CA GLY A 110 -21.15 -4.52 -10.12
C GLY A 110 -20.64 -4.48 -8.67
N GLN A 111 -21.51 -4.22 -7.70
CA GLN A 111 -21.18 -4.17 -6.28
C GLN A 111 -22.13 -5.07 -5.47
N GLN A 112 -21.60 -5.69 -4.41
CA GLN A 112 -22.36 -6.42 -3.39
C GLN A 112 -22.25 -5.64 -2.08
N GLN A 113 -23.37 -5.31 -1.43
CA GLN A 113 -23.32 -4.75 -0.09
C GLN A 113 -22.93 -5.84 0.91
N VAL A 114 -21.90 -5.58 1.72
CA VAL A 114 -21.45 -6.51 2.76
C VAL A 114 -21.48 -5.80 4.11
N GLU A 115 -22.08 -6.45 5.09
CA GLU A 115 -22.05 -6.02 6.48
C GLU A 115 -20.88 -6.70 7.19
N LEU A 116 -20.04 -5.89 7.81
CA LEU A 116 -18.96 -6.31 8.69
C LEU A 116 -19.38 -6.05 10.12
N THR A 117 -19.25 -7.04 10.99
CA THR A 117 -19.46 -6.88 12.44
C THR A 117 -18.19 -7.21 13.19
N TYR A 118 -17.69 -6.26 13.99
CA TYR A 118 -16.47 -6.41 14.80
C TYR A 118 -16.54 -5.54 16.05
N GLY A 119 -16.16 -6.10 17.21
CA GLY A 119 -16.16 -5.36 18.48
C GLY A 119 -17.53 -4.80 18.88
N GLY A 120 -18.62 -5.50 18.56
CA GLY A 120 -20.00 -5.10 18.87
C GLY A 120 -20.58 -4.00 17.96
N ASN A 121 -19.85 -3.58 16.94
CA ASN A 121 -20.31 -2.60 15.95
C ASN A 121 -20.47 -3.24 14.58
N SER A 122 -21.36 -2.69 13.76
CA SER A 122 -21.62 -3.16 12.40
C SER A 122 -21.53 -2.03 11.38
N TRP A 123 -20.96 -2.31 10.22
CA TRP A 123 -20.76 -1.36 9.12
C TRP A 123 -21.03 -2.02 7.78
N CYS A 124 -21.65 -1.29 6.85
CA CYS A 124 -21.88 -1.77 5.49
C CYS A 124 -20.88 -1.15 4.51
N TYR A 125 -20.30 -1.99 3.66
CA TYR A 125 -19.38 -1.57 2.62
C TYR A 125 -19.79 -2.15 1.26
N PRO A 126 -19.58 -1.39 0.17
CA PRO A 126 -19.70 -1.94 -1.17
C PRO A 126 -18.46 -2.79 -1.50
N ALA A 127 -18.64 -4.10 -1.63
CA ALA A 127 -17.64 -5.01 -2.16
C ALA A 127 -17.72 -5.07 -3.69
N LYS A 128 -16.57 -5.11 -4.38
CA LYS A 128 -16.52 -5.16 -5.84
C LYS A 128 -16.81 -6.58 -6.32
N VAL A 129 -17.75 -6.75 -7.25
CA VAL A 129 -18.00 -8.03 -7.92
C VAL A 129 -16.89 -8.28 -8.94
N LYS A 130 -16.18 -9.41 -8.81
CA LYS A 130 -15.07 -9.79 -9.70
C LYS A 130 -15.52 -10.79 -10.77
N SER A 131 -16.52 -11.61 -10.46
CA SER A 131 -17.18 -12.54 -11.38
C SER A 131 -18.66 -12.66 -10.98
N ASP A 132 -19.47 -13.32 -11.81
CA ASP A 132 -20.90 -13.50 -11.55
C ASP A 132 -21.23 -14.18 -10.20
N SER A 133 -20.25 -14.85 -9.58
CA SER A 133 -20.42 -15.59 -8.33
C SER A 133 -19.60 -15.08 -7.15
N GLU A 134 -18.62 -14.19 -7.36
CA GLU A 134 -17.66 -13.79 -6.32
C GLU A 134 -17.49 -12.27 -6.24
N TRP A 135 -17.60 -11.75 -5.03
CA TRP A 135 -17.18 -10.38 -4.68
C TRP A 135 -15.86 -10.41 -3.91
N VAL A 136 -15.13 -9.29 -3.97
CA VAL A 136 -13.88 -9.06 -3.26
C VAL A 136 -13.93 -7.69 -2.58
N LEU A 137 -13.49 -7.65 -1.31
CA LEU A 137 -13.31 -6.42 -0.54
C LEU A 137 -11.88 -6.35 0.00
N PRO A 138 -11.06 -5.38 -0.47
CA PRO A 138 -9.76 -5.08 0.13
C PRO A 138 -9.92 -4.64 1.58
N MET A 139 -9.15 -5.23 2.49
CA MET A 139 -9.27 -5.01 3.92
C MET A 139 -7.90 -4.98 4.57
N PRO A 140 -7.73 -4.19 5.65
CA PRO A 140 -6.55 -4.27 6.48
C PRO A 140 -6.27 -5.70 6.94
N PHE A 141 -5.02 -6.16 6.84
CA PHE A 141 -4.66 -7.55 7.14
C PHE A 141 -5.07 -8.00 8.55
N PHE A 142 -5.01 -7.13 9.55
CA PHE A 142 -5.41 -7.45 10.92
C PHE A 142 -6.93 -7.69 11.05
N LEU A 143 -7.75 -7.10 10.18
CA LEU A 143 -9.19 -7.40 10.10
C LEU A 143 -9.46 -8.71 9.36
N ILE A 144 -8.59 -9.08 8.41
CA ILE A 144 -8.62 -10.40 7.79
C ILE A 144 -8.25 -11.49 8.80
N ASP A 145 -7.27 -11.23 9.67
CA ASP A 145 -6.90 -12.16 10.73
C ASP A 145 -8.03 -12.30 11.76
N ALA A 146 -8.65 -11.19 12.17
CA ALA A 146 -9.85 -11.21 13.02
C ALA A 146 -11.02 -11.97 12.36
N TRP A 147 -11.19 -11.87 11.04
CA TRP A 147 -12.20 -12.63 10.31
C TRP A 147 -11.90 -14.13 10.31
N LYS A 148 -10.65 -14.52 10.05
CA LYS A 148 -10.22 -15.93 10.10
C LYS A 148 -10.34 -16.52 11.51
N ALA A 149 -10.13 -15.71 12.54
CA ALA A 149 -10.30 -16.09 13.94
C ALA A 149 -11.79 -16.21 14.35
N GLY A 150 -12.70 -15.62 13.57
CA GLY A 150 -14.14 -15.57 13.87
C GLY A 150 -14.57 -14.39 14.74
N ASP A 151 -13.64 -13.51 15.13
CA ASP A 151 -13.91 -12.30 15.90
C ASP A 151 -14.61 -11.22 15.06
N LEU A 152 -14.29 -11.18 13.77
CA LEU A 152 -15.00 -10.39 12.76
C LEU A 152 -15.91 -11.31 11.95
N THR A 153 -17.14 -10.88 11.70
CA THR A 153 -18.07 -11.60 10.82
C THR A 153 -18.44 -10.75 9.61
N VAL A 154 -18.73 -11.42 8.50
CA VAL A 154 -19.11 -10.82 7.22
C VAL A 154 -20.40 -11.45 6.73
N ARG A 155 -21.34 -10.63 6.26
CA ARG A 155 -22.60 -11.07 5.67
C ARG A 155 -22.89 -10.29 4.39
N ALA A 156 -23.17 -10.99 3.30
CA ALA A 156 -23.72 -10.37 2.10
C ALA A 156 -25.18 -9.98 2.36
N LEU A 157 -25.54 -8.75 2.00
CA LEU A 157 -26.89 -8.19 2.13
C LEU A 157 -27.69 -8.33 0.84
#